data_AF-A0A357Z8L0-F1
#
_entry.id   AF-A0A357Z8L0-F1
#
_cell.length_a   1.000
_cell.length_b   1.000
_cell.length_c   1.000
_cell.angle_alpha   90.00
_cell.angle_beta   90.00
_cell.angle_gamma   90.00
#
_symmetry.space_group_name_H-M   'P 1'
#
loop_
_entity.id
_entity.type
_entity.pdbx_description
1 polymer ?
#
loop_
_entity_poly.entity_id
_entity_poly.type
_entity_poly.pdbx_seq_one_letter_code
_entity_poly.pdbx_strand_id
1 'polypeptide(L)'
;APMVILKAHHALEKHVLTKWQLSWKDQLAQFYGNWLHEGQILDPVMRDIEAYLNNSQAQVTGEVFIQLHPYRFQIIGIESANDLMSAKFGKYGEMNTGWTGADVRGFTKIFGNQTAIFHHVKEENKK
;
A
#
# COMPACT_ATOMS: atom_id res chain seq x y z
N ALA A 1 -9.11 -22.40 6.19
CA ALA A 1 -8.99 -21.91 4.81
C ALA A 1 -9.09 -20.37 4.68
N PRO A 2 -10.12 -19.67 5.24
CA PRO A 2 -10.34 -18.24 4.96
C PRO A 2 -9.14 -17.34 5.31
N MET A 3 -8.51 -17.59 6.47
CA MET A 3 -7.34 -16.82 6.90
C MET A 3 -6.12 -16.96 5.99
N VAL A 4 -5.94 -18.13 5.37
CA VAL A 4 -4.84 -18.39 4.44
C VAL A 4 -5.04 -17.54 3.18
N ILE A 5 -6.25 -17.56 2.62
CA ILE A 5 -6.61 -16.80 1.42
C ILE A 5 -6.46 -15.30 1.68
N LEU A 6 -7.00 -14.79 2.80
CA LEU A 6 -6.91 -13.37 3.16
C LEU A 6 -5.46 -12.92 3.29
N LYS A 7 -4.62 -13.68 4.02
CA LYS A 7 -3.21 -13.30 4.18
C LYS A 7 -2.42 -13.43 2.89
N ALA A 8 -2.72 -14.41 2.05
CA ALA A 8 -2.11 -14.53 0.72
C ALA A 8 -2.46 -13.31 -0.15
N HIS A 9 -3.74 -12.97 -0.21
CA HIS A 9 -4.24 -11.79 -0.93
C HIS A 9 -3.55 -10.51 -0.45
N HIS A 10 -3.47 -10.28 0.87
CA HIS A 10 -2.76 -9.12 1.42
C HIS A 10 -1.27 -9.08 1.03
N ALA A 11 -0.61 -10.25 0.99
CA ALA A 11 0.78 -10.32 0.58
C ALA A 11 0.95 -9.96 -0.90
N LEU A 12 0.07 -10.46 -1.78
CA LEU A 12 0.09 -10.10 -3.19
C LEU A 12 -0.16 -8.60 -3.40
N GLU A 13 -1.17 -8.04 -2.71
CA GLU A 13 -1.49 -6.61 -2.78
C GLU A 13 -0.33 -5.72 -2.38
N LYS A 14 0.42 -6.10 -1.33
CA LYS A 14 1.59 -5.36 -0.87
C LYS A 14 2.64 -5.19 -1.97
N HIS A 15 2.73 -6.13 -2.90
CA HIS A 15 3.72 -6.12 -3.98
C HIS A 15 3.21 -5.43 -5.25
N VAL A 16 1.91 -5.39 -5.49
CA VAL A 16 1.33 -4.91 -6.75
C VAL A 16 0.61 -3.57 -6.63
N LEU A 17 0.28 -3.13 -5.41
CA LEU A 17 -0.38 -1.85 -5.15
C LEU A 17 0.60 -0.82 -4.60
N THR A 18 0.41 0.44 -4.99
CA THR A 18 1.19 1.55 -4.43
C THR A 18 0.85 1.78 -2.96
N LYS A 19 1.77 2.43 -2.24
CA LYS A 19 1.59 2.80 -0.82
C LYS A 19 0.24 3.46 -0.54
N TRP A 20 -0.17 4.41 -1.39
CA TRP A 20 -1.40 5.16 -1.17
C TRP A 20 -2.66 4.38 -1.56
N GLN A 21 -2.60 3.55 -2.60
CA GLN A 21 -3.69 2.62 -2.91
C GLN A 21 -3.93 1.66 -1.73
N LEU A 22 -2.87 1.08 -1.16
CA LEU A 22 -2.96 0.22 0.02
C LEU A 22 -3.59 0.96 1.21
N SER A 23 -3.10 2.17 1.51
CA SER A 23 -3.59 2.96 2.65
C SER A 23 -5.08 3.28 2.54
N TRP A 24 -5.55 3.72 1.37
CA TRP A 24 -6.97 4.05 1.18
C TRP A 24 -7.83 2.80 1.09
N LYS A 25 -7.34 1.75 0.42
CA LYS A 25 -8.06 0.48 0.34
C LYS A 25 -8.27 -0.11 1.74
N ASP A 26 -7.27 -0.06 2.62
CA ASP A 26 -7.40 -0.56 4.00
C ASP A 26 -8.49 0.19 4.79
N GLN A 27 -8.50 1.53 4.73
CA GLN A 27 -9.53 2.34 5.37
C GLN A 27 -10.95 2.00 4.85
N LEU A 28 -11.11 1.92 3.52
CA LEU A 28 -12.39 1.60 2.90
C LEU A 28 -12.83 0.17 3.20
N ALA A 29 -11.92 -0.80 3.19
CA ALA A 29 -12.22 -2.20 3.50
C ALA A 29 -12.66 -2.39 4.96
N GLN A 30 -12.03 -1.67 5.90
CA GLN A 30 -12.45 -1.67 7.31
C GLN A 30 -13.86 -1.11 7.48
N PHE A 31 -14.14 0.05 6.87
CA PHE A 31 -15.49 0.63 6.90
C PHE A 31 -16.51 -0.32 6.27
N TYR A 32 -16.24 -0.85 5.08
CA TYR A 32 -17.10 -1.76 4.35
C TYR A 32 -17.43 -3.03 5.15
N GLY A 33 -16.42 -3.64 5.78
CA GLY A 33 -16.60 -4.83 6.61
C GLY A 33 -17.48 -4.56 7.83
N ASN A 34 -17.29 -3.40 8.49
CA ASN A 34 -18.12 -3.00 9.62
C ASN A 34 -19.56 -2.69 9.18
N TRP A 35 -19.75 -1.94 8.10
CA TRP A 35 -21.09 -1.56 7.61
C TRP A 35 -21.88 -2.78 7.14
N LEU A 36 -21.18 -3.73 6.50
CA LEU A 36 -21.75 -5.04 6.16
C LEU A 36 -22.17 -5.83 7.41
N HIS A 37 -21.34 -5.84 8.44
CA HIS A 37 -21.64 -6.50 9.72
C HIS A 37 -22.88 -5.90 10.40
N GLU A 38 -23.08 -4.58 10.32
CA GLU A 38 -24.27 -3.88 10.81
C GLU A 38 -25.51 -4.06 9.91
N GLY A 39 -25.43 -4.92 8.88
CA GLY A 39 -26.55 -5.25 7.99
C GLY A 39 -26.88 -4.18 6.95
N GLN A 40 -26.04 -3.17 6.78
CA GLN A 40 -26.29 -2.01 5.91
C GLN A 40 -25.85 -2.22 4.44
N ILE A 41 -25.95 -3.44 3.92
CA ILE A 41 -25.46 -3.80 2.57
C ILE A 41 -26.13 -3.03 1.42
N LEU A 42 -27.36 -2.54 1.64
CA LEU A 42 -28.17 -1.80 0.66
C LEU A 42 -27.89 -0.30 0.64
N ASP A 43 -27.08 0.21 1.57
CA ASP A 43 -26.63 1.60 1.55
C ASP A 43 -25.84 1.86 0.25
N PRO A 44 -26.14 2.92 -0.52
CA PRO A 44 -25.42 3.25 -1.76
C PRO A 44 -23.91 3.29 -1.61
N VAL A 45 -23.40 3.70 -0.44
CA VAL A 45 -21.95 3.76 -0.15
C VAL A 45 -21.27 2.40 -0.36
N MET A 46 -21.99 1.30 -0.16
CA MET A 46 -21.46 -0.06 -0.36
C MET A 46 -21.12 -0.31 -1.82
N ARG A 47 -21.97 0.13 -2.75
CA ARG A 47 -21.72 -0.03 -4.20
C ARG A 47 -20.57 0.84 -4.67
N ASP A 48 -20.45 2.06 -4.14
CA ASP A 48 -19.36 2.97 -4.44
C ASP A 48 -18.01 2.39 -3.98
N ILE A 49 -17.97 1.82 -2.77
CA ILE A 49 -16.77 1.16 -2.25
C ILE A 49 -16.43 -0.10 -3.06
N GLU A 50 -17.41 -0.93 -3.42
CA GLU A 50 -17.17 -2.10 -4.28
C GLU A 50 -16.62 -1.70 -5.65
N ALA A 51 -17.07 -0.60 -6.24
CA ALA A 51 -16.51 -0.09 -7.49
C ALA A 51 -15.03 0.28 -7.32
N TYR A 52 -14.67 0.94 -6.22
CA TYR A 52 -13.27 1.20 -5.87
C TYR A 52 -12.48 -0.10 -5.67
N LEU A 53 -13.02 -1.06 -4.90
CA LEU A 53 -12.36 -2.33 -4.62
C LEU A 53 -12.12 -3.10 -5.93
N ASN A 54 -13.12 -3.22 -6.80
CA ASN A 54 -12.99 -3.86 -8.12
C ASN A 54 -11.91 -3.21 -8.97
N ASN A 55 -11.87 -1.87 -9.04
CA ASN A 55 -10.82 -1.16 -9.77
C ASN A 55 -9.43 -1.42 -9.17
N SER A 56 -9.31 -1.37 -7.83
CA SER A 56 -8.05 -1.62 -7.14
C SER A 56 -7.49 -3.02 -7.41
N GLN A 57 -8.36 -4.00 -7.67
CA GLN A 57 -7.95 -5.38 -7.96
C GLN A 57 -7.41 -5.60 -9.38
N ALA A 58 -7.50 -4.61 -10.28
CA ALA A 58 -7.16 -4.78 -11.70
C ALA A 58 -5.71 -5.27 -11.96
N GLN A 59 -4.78 -4.98 -11.05
CA GLN A 59 -3.38 -5.42 -11.16
C GLN A 59 -3.01 -6.53 -10.16
N VAL A 60 -3.94 -6.96 -9.31
CA VAL A 60 -3.73 -7.94 -8.25
C VAL A 60 -3.80 -9.34 -8.85
N THR A 61 -2.76 -9.72 -9.59
CA THR A 61 -2.66 -11.01 -10.27
C THR A 61 -1.26 -11.59 -10.04
N GLY A 62 -1.20 -12.84 -9.60
CA GLY A 62 0.05 -13.52 -9.30
C GLY A 62 -0.17 -14.76 -8.42
N GLU A 63 0.93 -15.39 -8.05
CA GLU A 63 0.98 -16.57 -7.20
C GLU A 63 1.57 -16.22 -5.83
N VAL A 64 1.07 -16.87 -4.78
CA VAL A 64 1.57 -16.71 -3.41
C VAL A 64 1.95 -18.07 -2.88
N PHE A 65 3.21 -18.22 -2.52
CA PHE A 65 3.75 -19.46 -1.99
C PHE A 65 3.57 -19.48 -0.47
N ILE A 66 2.90 -20.52 0.02
CA ILE A 66 2.56 -20.65 1.43
C ILE A 66 3.04 -22.01 1.93
N GLN A 67 3.81 -21.98 3.02
CA GLN A 67 4.19 -23.17 3.75
C GLN A 67 3.17 -23.42 4.88
N LEU A 68 2.59 -24.62 4.89
CA LEU A 68 1.65 -25.05 5.92
C LEU A 68 2.37 -25.86 6.99
N HIS A 69 2.05 -25.58 8.26
CA HIS A 69 2.51 -26.33 9.41
C HIS A 69 1.30 -26.73 10.28
N PRO A 70 1.45 -27.67 11.23
CA PRO A 70 0.43 -27.89 12.25
C PRO A 70 0.06 -26.56 12.94
N TYR A 71 -1.22 -26.20 12.89
CA TYR A 71 -1.83 -25.01 13.52
C TYR A 71 -1.36 -23.63 13.05
N ARG A 72 -0.48 -23.54 12.04
CA ARG A 72 0.00 -22.25 11.50
C ARG A 72 0.36 -22.34 10.02
N PHE A 73 0.50 -21.18 9.39
CA PHE A 73 1.02 -21.08 8.03
C PHE A 73 2.00 -19.91 7.94
N GLN A 74 2.88 -19.95 6.96
CA GLN A 74 3.85 -18.90 6.67
C GLN A 74 3.83 -18.61 5.18
N ILE A 75 3.78 -17.32 4.83
CA ILE A 75 3.97 -16.88 3.45
C ILE A 75 5.47 -16.85 3.20
N ILE A 76 5.92 -17.61 2.19
CA ILE A 76 7.34 -17.79 1.89
C ILE A 76 7.78 -17.04 0.63
N GLY A 77 6.85 -16.56 -0.18
CA GLY A 77 7.17 -15.75 -1.35
C GLY A 77 5.92 -15.38 -2.15
N ILE A 78 6.11 -14.50 -3.13
CA ILE A 78 5.11 -14.12 -4.12
C ILE A 78 5.76 -14.05 -5.50
N GLU A 79 4.99 -14.29 -6.55
CA GLU A 79 5.40 -14.08 -7.93
C GLU A 79 4.29 -13.36 -8.70
N SER A 80 4.63 -12.25 -9.36
CA SER A 80 3.69 -11.49 -10.16
C SER A 80 4.41 -10.76 -11.29
N ALA A 81 3.76 -10.69 -12.46
CA ALA A 81 4.20 -9.83 -13.56
C ALA A 81 4.14 -8.34 -13.21
N ASN A 82 3.33 -7.96 -12.21
CA ASN A 82 3.08 -6.58 -11.77
C ASN A 82 3.83 -6.22 -10.48
N ASP A 83 4.87 -6.98 -10.09
CA ASP A 83 5.60 -6.76 -8.84
C ASP A 83 6.42 -5.46 -8.85
N LEU A 84 5.96 -4.49 -8.05
CA LEU A 84 6.58 -3.17 -7.85
C LEU A 84 7.89 -3.26 -7.05
N MET A 85 8.14 -4.37 -6.37
CA MET A 85 9.34 -4.62 -5.56
C MET A 85 10.37 -5.47 -6.31
N SER A 86 10.15 -5.74 -7.60
CA SER A 86 11.05 -6.58 -8.38
C SER A 86 12.47 -6.01 -8.47
N ALA A 87 13.47 -6.90 -8.41
CA ALA A 87 14.90 -6.55 -8.45
C ALA A 87 15.33 -5.81 -9.73
N LYS A 88 14.48 -5.79 -10.77
CA LYS A 88 14.70 -5.01 -12.00
C LYS A 88 14.79 -3.51 -11.72
N PHE A 89 14.07 -3.01 -10.72
CA PHE A 89 14.01 -1.59 -10.37
C PHE A 89 14.64 -1.28 -8.99
N GLY A 90 14.74 -2.28 -8.11
CA GLY A 90 15.27 -2.15 -6.75
C GLY A 90 16.66 -2.75 -6.55
N LYS A 91 17.66 -2.41 -7.38
CA LYS A 91 19.04 -2.82 -7.12
C LYS A 91 19.63 -2.01 -5.95
N TYR A 92 19.49 -2.53 -4.74
CA TYR A 92 20.18 -1.99 -3.56
C TYR A 92 21.61 -2.56 -3.54
N GLY A 93 22.60 -1.80 -4.04
CA GLY A 93 24.03 -2.17 -3.88
C GLY A 93 24.94 -1.84 -5.07
N GLU A 94 24.43 -1.75 -6.28
CA GLU A 94 25.20 -1.36 -7.46
C GLU A 94 24.53 -0.14 -8.09
N MET A 95 25.16 1.03 -7.93
CA MET A 95 24.82 2.32 -8.55
C MET A 95 23.32 2.56 -8.81
N ASN A 96 22.70 3.39 -7.98
CA ASN A 96 21.37 3.90 -8.27
C ASN A 96 21.37 4.64 -9.63
N THR A 97 20.78 4.04 -10.65
CA THR A 97 20.69 4.60 -12.01
C THR A 97 19.46 5.49 -12.21
N GLY A 98 18.55 5.57 -11.23
CA GLY A 98 17.28 6.27 -11.36
C GLY A 98 17.34 7.76 -11.00
N TRP A 99 18.22 8.17 -10.09
CA TRP A 99 18.32 9.56 -9.63
C TRP A 99 19.69 9.88 -9.04
N THR A 100 20.12 11.13 -9.21
CA THR A 100 21.39 11.64 -8.70
C THR A 100 21.24 12.18 -7.26
N GLY A 101 22.36 12.37 -6.57
CA GLY A 101 22.35 13.01 -5.25
C GLY A 101 21.86 14.47 -5.29
N ALA A 102 21.93 15.15 -6.44
CA ALA A 102 21.38 16.50 -6.61
C ALA A 102 19.84 16.47 -6.61
N ASP A 103 19.25 15.49 -7.29
CA ASP A 103 17.80 15.32 -7.37
C ASP A 103 17.19 15.08 -5.99
N VAL A 104 17.83 14.22 -5.18
CA VAL A 104 17.40 13.92 -3.81
C VAL A 104 17.44 15.18 -2.93
N ARG A 105 18.51 15.99 -3.02
CA ARG A 105 18.61 17.25 -2.27
C ARG A 105 17.52 18.25 -2.69
N GLY A 106 17.29 18.40 -3.98
CA GLY A 106 16.24 19.27 -4.52
C GLY A 106 14.85 18.86 -4.04
N PHE A 107 14.52 17.58 -4.20
CA PHE A 107 13.26 17.01 -3.72
C PHE A 107 13.07 17.21 -2.21
N THR A 108 14.09 16.92 -1.41
CA THR A 108 14.02 17.07 0.06
C THR A 108 13.72 18.50 0.47
N LYS A 109 14.38 19.47 -0.16
CA LYS A 109 14.16 20.90 0.11
C LYS A 109 12.74 21.34 -0.24
N ILE A 110 12.21 20.88 -1.39
CA ILE A 110 10.86 21.25 -1.83
C ILE A 110 9.80 20.54 -0.98
N PHE A 111 9.89 19.23 -0.81
CA PHE A 111 8.90 18.42 -0.11
C PHE A 111 8.81 18.78 1.39
N GLY A 112 9.95 19.09 2.01
CA GLY A 112 10.03 19.51 3.41
C GLY A 112 9.66 20.98 3.66
N ASN A 113 9.49 21.80 2.61
CA ASN A 113 9.27 23.24 2.76
C ASN A 113 8.02 23.58 3.56
N GLN A 114 6.93 22.82 3.38
CA GLN A 114 5.69 23.00 4.16
C GLN A 114 5.92 22.90 5.67
N THR A 115 6.73 21.92 6.10
CA THR A 115 7.08 21.71 7.51
C THR A 115 8.02 22.80 8.01
N ALA A 116 8.99 23.21 7.18
CA ALA A 116 9.89 24.31 7.50
C ALA A 116 9.12 25.63 7.74
N ILE A 117 8.17 25.98 6.87
CA ILE A 117 7.33 27.18 7.02
C ILE A 117 6.54 27.14 8.32
N PHE A 118 5.92 26.01 8.66
CA PHE A 118 5.19 25.85 9.93
C PHE A 118 6.07 26.19 11.14
N HIS A 119 7.31 25.68 11.17
CA HIS A 119 8.24 25.97 12.25
C HIS A 119 8.68 27.44 12.28
N HIS A 120 8.96 28.04 11.11
CA HIS A 120 9.33 29.45 11.01
C HIS A 120 8.24 30.39 11.54
N VAL A 121 6.98 30.20 11.11
CA VAL A 121 5.84 31.01 11.59
C VAL A 121 5.66 30.85 13.11
N LYS A 122 5.81 29.61 13.61
CA LYS A 122 5.69 29.34 15.05
C LYS A 122 6.80 30.00 15.88
N GLU A 123 8.01 30.13 15.34
CA GLU A 123 9.13 30.82 16.01
C GLU A 123 9.00 32.34 15.97
N GLU A 124 8.53 32.90 14.85
CA GLU A 124 8.28 34.33 14.70
C GLU A 124 7.22 34.82 15.70
N ASN A 125 6.12 34.08 15.85
CA ASN A 125 5.05 34.40 16.80
C ASN A 125 5.40 34.17 18.29
N LYS A 126 6.60 33.65 18.60
CA LYS A 126 7.08 33.52 19.98
C LYS A 126 7.90 34.72 20.45
N LYS A 127 8.31 35.60 19.54
CA LYS A 127 8.99 36.87 19.85
C LYS A 127 7.97 37.95 20.16
#